data_AF-A0AA92W0I7-F1
#
_entry.id   AF-A0AA92W0I7-F1
#
_cell.length_a   1.000
_cell.length_b   1.000
_cell.length_c   1.000
_cell.angle_alpha   90.00
_cell.angle_beta   90.00
_cell.angle_gamma   90.00
#
_symmetry.space_group_name_H-M   'P 1'
#
loop_
_entity.id
_entity.type
_entity.pdbx_description
1 polymer ?
#
loop_
_entity_poly.entity_id
_entity_poly.type
_entity_poly.pdbx_seq_one_letter_code
_entity_poly.pdbx_strand_id
1 'polypeptide(L)'
;MAYQDCTKAVIATDGELLDDAISVAKKLKIEILTTKTNFVSTFHKEKEEENSDSIHKDFRMEYPTFDEVWRKYIMPLKGVTLWNTKGENKILDVNWGGITRITSNKRRSSISIDGFRFAYNELIRKGKITRDYINQEVDKRCSSGIVLILGQIPFVSTVRNPTSLEI
;
A
#
# COMPACT_ATOMS: atom_id res chain seq x y z
N MET A 1 -29.34 5.20 -26.01
CA MET A 1 -28.75 4.19 -25.12
C MET A 1 -27.33 3.98 -25.57
N ALA A 2 -26.33 4.39 -24.79
CA ALA A 2 -24.93 4.14 -25.15
C ALA A 2 -24.58 2.69 -24.76
N TYR A 3 -23.85 1.98 -25.63
CA TYR A 3 -23.41 0.58 -25.53
C TYR A 3 -24.35 -0.51 -26.07
N GLN A 4 -24.94 -0.34 -27.26
CA GLN A 4 -25.71 -1.42 -27.91
C GLN A 4 -24.89 -2.44 -28.71
N ASP A 5 -23.57 -2.26 -28.85
CA ASP A 5 -22.73 -3.15 -29.69
C ASP A 5 -21.42 -3.60 -29.00
N CYS A 6 -21.36 -3.61 -27.67
CA CYS A 6 -20.18 -4.15 -26.96
C CYS A 6 -20.19 -5.68 -27.00
N THR A 7 -19.29 -6.25 -27.80
CA THR A 7 -19.16 -7.71 -27.98
C THR A 7 -18.15 -8.35 -27.02
N LYS A 8 -17.27 -7.56 -26.40
CA LYS A 8 -16.20 -8.05 -25.51
C LYS A 8 -15.78 -6.98 -24.49
N ALA A 9 -15.38 -7.43 -23.30
CA ALA A 9 -14.76 -6.61 -22.27
C ALA A 9 -13.28 -6.99 -22.15
N VAL A 10 -12.41 -5.99 -22.05
CA VAL A 10 -10.95 -6.16 -21.98
C VAL A 10 -10.36 -5.26 -20.91
N ILE A 11 -9.44 -5.78 -20.11
CA ILE A 11 -8.60 -5.05 -19.15
C ILE A 11 -7.17 -5.09 -19.68
N ALA A 12 -6.54 -3.94 -19.84
CA ALA A 12 -5.12 -3.84 -20.17
C ALA A 12 -4.36 -3.23 -18.98
N THR A 13 -3.35 -3.91 -18.47
CA THR A 13 -2.60 -3.45 -17.28
C THR A 13 -1.13 -3.84 -17.36
N ASP A 14 -0.28 -2.99 -16.78
CA ASP A 14 1.11 -3.27 -16.45
C ASP A 14 1.31 -3.57 -14.95
N GLY A 15 0.23 -3.51 -14.16
CA GLY A 15 0.19 -3.81 -12.73
C GLY A 15 0.05 -5.30 -12.42
N GLU A 16 0.22 -5.65 -11.14
CA GLU A 16 -0.04 -7.01 -10.64
C GLU A 16 -1.54 -7.28 -10.53
N LEU A 17 -1.93 -8.53 -10.80
CA LEU A 17 -3.31 -8.99 -10.70
C LEU A 17 -3.44 -9.95 -9.53
N LEU A 18 -4.42 -9.70 -8.68
CA LEU A 18 -4.77 -10.60 -7.58
C LEU A 18 -5.50 -11.84 -8.13
N ASP A 19 -5.33 -13.00 -7.48
CA ASP A 19 -5.93 -14.27 -7.91
C ASP A 19 -7.47 -14.22 -7.98
N ASP A 20 -8.09 -13.47 -7.08
CA ASP A 20 -9.54 -13.24 -7.06
C ASP A 20 -9.99 -12.40 -8.28
N ALA A 21 -9.23 -11.37 -8.65
CA ALA A 21 -9.47 -10.56 -9.84
C ALA A 21 -9.37 -11.39 -11.13
N ILE A 22 -8.39 -12.30 -11.23
CA ILE A 22 -8.25 -13.25 -12.35
C ILE A 22 -9.46 -14.19 -12.40
N SER A 23 -9.89 -14.69 -11.24
CA SER A 23 -11.04 -15.60 -11.12
C SER A 23 -12.35 -14.94 -11.55
N VAL A 24 -12.55 -13.69 -11.16
CA VAL A 24 -13.72 -12.88 -11.55
C VAL A 24 -13.69 -12.58 -13.05
N ALA A 25 -12.54 -12.17 -13.60
CA ALA A 25 -12.40 -11.90 -15.03
C ALA A 25 -12.74 -13.13 -15.88
N LYS A 26 -12.25 -14.32 -15.47
CA LYS A 26 -12.59 -15.58 -16.11
C LYS A 26 -14.10 -15.88 -16.06
N LYS A 27 -14.74 -15.66 -14.91
CA LYS A 27 -16.19 -15.87 -14.74
C LYS A 27 -17.02 -14.92 -15.61
N LEU A 28 -16.57 -13.69 -15.75
CA LEU A 28 -17.24 -12.63 -16.52
C LEU A 28 -16.83 -12.60 -18.01
N LYS A 29 -15.94 -13.51 -18.44
CA LYS A 29 -15.39 -13.56 -19.80
C LYS A 29 -14.72 -12.23 -20.21
N ILE A 30 -14.07 -11.58 -19.26
CA ILE A 30 -13.24 -10.39 -19.48
C ILE A 30 -11.85 -10.86 -19.90
N GLU A 31 -11.35 -10.36 -21.01
CA GLU A 31 -9.98 -10.61 -21.46
C GLU A 31 -8.99 -9.72 -20.71
N ILE A 32 -7.84 -10.28 -20.34
CA ILE A 32 -6.77 -9.55 -19.66
C ILE A 32 -5.56 -9.49 -20.59
N LEU A 33 -5.13 -8.28 -20.92
CA LEU A 33 -3.90 -7.99 -21.64
C LEU A 33 -2.86 -7.47 -20.65
N THR A 34 -1.76 -8.20 -20.49
CA THR A 34 -0.67 -7.80 -19.60
C THR A 34 0.53 -7.40 -20.45
N THR A 35 1.09 -6.23 -20.21
CA THR A 35 2.26 -5.72 -20.96
C THR A 35 3.59 -6.21 -20.38
N LYS A 36 3.58 -6.78 -19.18
CA LYS A 36 4.72 -7.49 -18.60
C LYS A 36 4.80 -8.91 -19.17
N THR A 37 5.97 -9.29 -19.67
CA THR A 37 6.28 -10.65 -20.12
C THR A 37 5.89 -11.65 -19.03
N ASN A 38 5.07 -12.64 -19.39
CA ASN A 38 4.52 -13.65 -18.49
C ASN A 38 5.59 -14.29 -17.57
N PHE A 39 5.71 -13.82 -16.33
CA PHE A 39 6.16 -14.67 -15.24
C PHE A 39 4.94 -15.41 -14.71
N VAL A 40 4.56 -16.48 -15.41
CA VAL A 40 3.75 -17.53 -14.78
C VAL A 40 4.63 -18.11 -13.69
N SER A 41 4.40 -17.73 -12.43
CA SER A 41 5.06 -18.36 -11.29
C SER A 41 4.50 -19.76 -11.10
N THR A 42 4.93 -20.67 -11.97
CA THR A 42 4.85 -22.10 -11.72
C THR A 42 6.00 -22.42 -10.76
N PHE A 43 5.66 -22.79 -9.53
CA PHE A 43 6.59 -23.46 -8.64
C PHE A 43 7.20 -24.66 -9.38
N HIS A 44 8.52 -24.67 -9.64
CA HIS A 44 9.46 -25.81 -9.62
C HIS A 44 10.85 -25.46 -10.20
N LYS A 45 11.88 -25.63 -9.34
CA LYS A 45 13.35 -25.87 -9.50
C LYS A 45 14.13 -25.55 -10.80
N GLU A 46 15.23 -24.78 -10.57
CA GLU A 46 16.63 -24.91 -11.06
C GLU A 46 16.95 -25.02 -12.57
N LYS A 47 17.57 -23.97 -13.17
CA LYS A 47 19.02 -23.84 -13.47
C LYS A 47 19.33 -22.59 -14.32
N GLU A 48 20.54 -22.07 -14.13
CA GLU A 48 21.16 -20.84 -14.66
C GLU A 48 21.48 -20.85 -16.16
N GLU A 49 21.57 -19.64 -16.75
CA GLU A 49 22.57 -19.12 -17.73
C GLU A 49 21.94 -17.90 -18.47
N GLU A 50 22.06 -16.66 -17.99
CA GLU A 50 23.16 -15.67 -18.06
C GLU A 50 23.12 -14.69 -19.27
N ASN A 51 23.38 -13.41 -18.91
CA ASN A 51 23.84 -12.25 -19.70
C ASN A 51 22.77 -11.38 -20.42
N SER A 52 22.52 -10.11 -20.06
CA SER A 52 23.51 -9.03 -19.87
C SER A 52 22.96 -7.81 -19.11
N ASP A 53 23.86 -7.21 -18.31
CA ASP A 53 24.02 -5.79 -17.94
C ASP A 53 22.86 -4.98 -17.32
N SER A 54 22.82 -4.94 -15.98
CA SER A 54 23.32 -3.79 -15.18
C SER A 54 22.71 -3.79 -13.76
N ILE A 55 23.54 -4.21 -12.81
CA ILE A 55 23.56 -3.92 -11.37
C ILE A 55 22.32 -3.20 -10.79
N HIS A 56 21.27 -3.95 -10.49
CA HIS A 56 20.45 -3.71 -9.30
C HIS A 56 20.50 -4.98 -8.47
N LYS A 57 21.39 -4.97 -7.49
CA LYS A 57 21.55 -6.03 -6.51
C LYS A 57 20.23 -6.17 -5.75
N ASP A 58 19.39 -7.09 -6.19
CA ASP A 58 18.13 -7.51 -5.56
C ASP A 58 18.46 -8.09 -4.16
N PHE A 59 18.72 -7.21 -3.21
CA PHE A 59 18.48 -7.49 -1.79
C PHE A 59 16.97 -7.32 -1.60
N ARG A 60 16.17 -8.26 -2.12
CA ARG A 60 14.75 -8.32 -1.77
C ARG A 60 14.66 -8.81 -0.34
N MET A 61 14.88 -7.90 0.60
CA MET A 61 14.34 -8.05 1.94
C MET A 61 12.82 -8.17 1.74
N GLU A 62 12.30 -9.38 1.92
CA GLU A 62 10.90 -9.70 1.65
C GLU A 62 10.07 -9.06 2.77
N TYR A 63 9.72 -7.79 2.57
CA TYR A 63 8.80 -7.09 3.46
C TYR A 63 7.40 -7.68 3.29
N PRO A 64 6.61 -7.83 4.37
CA PRO A 64 5.25 -8.33 4.27
C PRO A 64 4.39 -7.46 3.36
N THR A 65 3.34 -8.03 2.78
CA THR A 65 2.38 -7.27 1.98
C THR A 65 1.66 -6.23 2.83
N PHE A 66 1.09 -5.20 2.20
CA PHE A 66 0.30 -4.21 2.91
C PHE A 66 -0.84 -4.84 3.72
N ASP A 67 -1.53 -5.84 3.17
CA ASP A 67 -2.69 -6.47 3.82
C ASP A 67 -2.26 -7.24 5.09
N GLU A 68 -1.10 -7.90 5.06
CA GLU A 68 -0.51 -8.56 6.22
C GLU A 68 -0.12 -7.56 7.30
N VAL A 69 0.55 -6.47 6.92
CA VAL A 69 0.92 -5.38 7.83
C VAL A 69 -0.33 -4.74 8.43
N TRP A 70 -1.34 -4.47 7.61
CA TRP A 70 -2.59 -3.86 8.03
C TRP A 70 -3.27 -4.71 9.09
N ARG A 71 -3.45 -6.01 8.82
CA ARG A 71 -4.08 -6.95 9.75
C ARG A 71 -3.26 -7.15 11.02
N LYS A 72 -1.93 -7.30 10.90
CA LYS A 72 -1.06 -7.70 12.01
C LYS A 72 -0.68 -6.55 12.93
N TYR A 73 -0.47 -5.35 12.39
CA TYR A 73 0.08 -4.23 13.15
C TYR A 73 -0.84 -3.02 13.24
N ILE A 74 -1.69 -2.77 12.22
CA ILE A 74 -2.52 -1.56 12.18
C ILE A 74 -3.92 -1.79 12.77
N MET A 75 -4.60 -2.89 12.44
CA MET A 75 -5.91 -3.24 13.01
C MET A 75 -5.90 -3.34 14.55
N PRO A 76 -4.86 -3.88 15.20
CA PRO A 76 -4.77 -3.91 16.66
C PRO A 76 -4.67 -2.54 17.33
N LEU A 77 -4.43 -1.45 16.58
CA LEU A 77 -4.39 -0.10 17.14
C LEU A 77 -5.78 0.43 17.53
N LYS A 78 -6.86 -0.29 17.22
CA LYS A 78 -8.22 0.10 17.64
C LYS A 78 -8.30 0.28 19.16
N GLY A 79 -8.73 1.46 19.60
CA GLY A 79 -8.81 1.83 21.01
C GLY A 79 -7.52 2.42 21.61
N VAL A 80 -6.39 2.31 20.91
CA VAL A 80 -5.09 2.82 21.35
C VAL A 80 -5.01 4.34 21.18
N THR A 81 -4.30 5.01 22.09
CA THR A 81 -3.98 6.44 21.96
C THR A 81 -2.52 6.60 21.57
N LEU A 82 -2.28 7.16 20.39
CA LEU A 82 -0.94 7.46 19.87
C LEU A 82 -0.59 8.93 20.11
N TRP A 83 0.69 9.22 20.28
CA TRP A 83 1.18 10.58 20.57
C TRP A 83 2.16 11.04 19.50
N ASN A 84 2.00 12.29 19.05
CA ASN A 84 2.98 12.97 18.22
C ASN A 84 3.31 14.35 18.81
N THR A 85 4.13 15.13 18.11
CA THR A 85 4.54 16.47 18.54
C THR A 85 3.38 17.47 18.65
N LYS A 86 2.23 17.20 18.01
CA LYS A 86 1.01 18.01 18.08
C LYS A 86 0.01 17.52 19.14
N GLY A 87 0.31 16.40 19.79
CA GLY A 87 -0.49 15.82 20.86
C GLY A 87 -1.13 14.47 20.54
N GLU A 88 -2.20 14.16 21.25
CA GLU A 88 -2.85 12.86 21.23
C GLU A 88 -3.64 12.58 19.93
N ASN A 89 -3.69 11.30 19.57
CA ASN A 89 -4.50 10.74 18.50
C ASN A 89 -5.14 9.45 19.02
N LYS A 90 -6.39 9.53 19.45
CA LYS A 90 -7.15 8.37 19.94
C LYS A 90 -7.79 7.62 18.77
N ILE A 91 -7.35 6.40 18.51
CA ILE A 91 -7.86 5.55 17.43
C ILE A 91 -9.19 4.93 17.89
N LEU A 92 -10.30 5.29 17.23
CA LEU A 92 -11.63 4.80 17.59
C LEU A 92 -11.96 3.48 16.88
N ASP A 93 -11.63 3.40 15.59
CA ASP A 93 -11.91 2.24 14.77
C ASP A 93 -10.87 2.09 13.67
N VAL A 94 -10.60 0.84 13.30
CA VAL A 94 -9.70 0.44 12.21
C VAL A 94 -10.38 -0.68 11.44
N ASN A 95 -10.60 -0.50 10.15
CA ASN A 95 -11.23 -1.48 9.27
C ASN A 95 -10.66 -1.36 7.84
N TRP A 96 -11.16 -2.14 6.89
CA TRP A 96 -10.68 -2.11 5.51
C TRP A 96 -11.07 -0.84 4.73
N GLY A 97 -11.90 0.04 5.29
CA GLY A 97 -12.13 1.40 4.78
C GLY A 97 -11.14 2.43 5.32
N GLY A 98 -10.32 2.08 6.31
CA GLY A 98 -9.29 2.95 6.89
C GLY A 98 -9.43 3.13 8.40
N ILE A 99 -9.07 4.31 8.88
CA ILE A 99 -8.98 4.62 10.32
C ILE A 99 -9.85 5.81 10.67
N THR A 100 -10.59 5.70 11.76
CA THR A 100 -11.28 6.82 12.40
C THR A 100 -10.65 7.12 13.75
N ARG A 101 -10.39 8.41 14.03
CA ARG A 101 -9.71 8.86 15.24
C ARG A 101 -10.25 10.18 15.78
N ILE A 102 -9.88 10.49 17.01
CA ILE A 102 -9.99 11.83 17.60
C ILE A 102 -8.59 12.43 17.67
N THR A 103 -8.42 13.63 17.12
CA THR A 103 -7.17 14.40 17.13
C THR A 103 -7.03 15.24 18.40
N SER A 104 -5.86 15.82 18.63
CA SER A 104 -5.59 16.67 19.81
C SER A 104 -6.55 17.86 19.94
N ASN A 105 -7.07 18.37 18.83
CA ASN A 105 -8.12 19.40 18.78
C ASN A 105 -9.53 18.86 19.09
N LYS A 106 -9.63 17.63 19.62
CA LYS A 106 -10.87 16.90 19.93
C LYS A 106 -11.81 16.70 18.72
N ARG A 107 -11.29 16.87 17.50
CA ARG A 107 -12.04 16.64 16.26
C ARG A 107 -11.94 15.20 15.82
N ARG A 108 -13.09 14.63 15.45
CA ARG A 108 -13.17 13.35 14.73
C ARG A 108 -12.62 13.52 13.32
N SER A 109 -11.77 12.61 12.90
CA SER A 109 -11.15 12.60 11.57
C SER A 109 -11.01 11.16 11.10
N SER A 110 -11.18 10.95 9.80
CA SER A 110 -11.00 9.65 9.17
C SER A 110 -9.97 9.74 8.05
N ILE A 111 -9.18 8.68 7.88
CA ILE A 111 -8.17 8.53 6.83
C ILE A 111 -8.51 7.26 6.07
N SER A 112 -8.64 7.36 4.74
CA SER A 112 -8.89 6.19 3.88
C SER A 112 -7.73 5.21 3.93
N ILE A 113 -8.03 3.93 3.79
CA ILE A 113 -7.02 2.88 3.63
C ILE A 113 -6.05 3.15 2.47
N ASP A 114 -6.52 3.79 1.40
CA ASP A 114 -5.73 4.05 0.19
C ASP A 114 -4.51 4.91 0.47
N GLY A 115 -4.64 5.90 1.35
CA GLY A 115 -3.52 6.75 1.76
C GLY A 115 -2.43 5.97 2.50
N PHE A 116 -2.82 4.96 3.27
CA PHE A 116 -1.87 4.06 3.94
C PHE A 116 -1.23 3.08 2.96
N ARG A 117 -2.04 2.48 2.06
CA ARG A 117 -1.57 1.55 1.04
C ARG A 117 -0.55 2.22 0.13
N PHE A 118 -0.86 3.42 -0.35
CA PHE A 118 0.05 4.25 -1.13
C PHE A 118 1.38 4.49 -0.40
N ALA A 119 1.32 5.04 0.83
CA ALA A 119 2.52 5.42 1.56
C ALA A 119 3.40 4.21 1.92
N TYR A 120 2.80 3.07 2.28
CA TYR A 120 3.51 1.84 2.56
C TYR A 120 4.19 1.28 1.32
N ASN A 121 3.48 1.16 0.20
CA ASN A 121 4.06 0.59 -1.02
C ASN A 121 5.21 1.45 -1.56
N GLU A 122 5.07 2.77 -1.51
CA GLU A 122 6.16 3.68 -1.88
C GLU A 122 7.35 3.61 -0.91
N LEU A 123 7.09 3.40 0.39
CA LEU A 123 8.15 3.15 1.37
C LEU A 123 8.92 1.86 1.06
N ILE A 124 8.22 0.75 0.79
CA ILE A 124 8.86 -0.52 0.41
C ILE A 124 9.67 -0.38 -0.88
N ARG A 125 9.13 0.34 -1.87
CA ARG A 125 9.77 0.52 -3.18
C ARG A 125 11.03 1.38 -3.12
N LYS A 126 11.03 2.45 -2.32
CA LYS A 126 12.11 3.45 -2.28
C LYS A 126 13.04 3.30 -1.06
N GLY A 127 12.66 2.52 -0.06
CA GLY A 127 13.29 2.50 1.27
C GLY A 127 13.00 3.74 2.13
N LYS A 128 12.41 4.80 1.55
CA LYS A 128 12.13 6.06 2.24
C LYS A 128 10.96 6.80 1.60
N ILE A 129 10.10 7.39 2.43
CA ILE A 129 9.05 8.31 1.98
C ILE A 129 8.91 9.50 2.93
N THR A 130 8.81 10.71 2.37
CA THR A 130 8.64 11.94 3.17
C THR A 130 7.16 12.25 3.40
N ARG A 131 6.86 12.89 4.54
CA ARG A 131 5.51 13.39 4.84
C ARG A 131 5.00 14.37 3.78
N ASP A 132 5.89 15.18 3.22
CA ASP A 132 5.52 16.17 2.22
C ASP A 132 5.14 15.50 0.89
N TYR A 133 5.84 14.44 0.50
CA TYR A 133 5.45 13.64 -0.68
C TYR A 133 4.09 12.96 -0.46
N ILE A 134 3.86 12.35 0.71
CA ILE A 134 2.53 11.82 1.06
C ILE A 134 1.44 12.90 0.97
N ASN A 135 1.76 14.13 1.38
CA ASN A 135 0.82 15.25 1.36
C ASN A 135 0.50 15.77 -0.05
N GLN A 136 1.38 15.53 -1.03
CA GLN A 136 1.15 15.90 -2.43
C GLN A 136 0.25 14.88 -3.12
N GLU A 137 0.40 13.59 -2.79
CA GLU A 137 -0.28 12.49 -3.47
C GLU A 137 -1.60 12.09 -2.79
N VAL A 138 -1.72 12.29 -1.47
CA VAL A 138 -2.90 11.90 -0.70
C VAL A 138 -3.72 13.12 -0.31
N ASP A 139 -4.99 13.11 -0.69
CA ASP A 139 -5.95 14.16 -0.39
C ASP A 139 -6.19 14.35 1.14
N LYS A 140 -6.76 15.49 1.52
CA LYS A 140 -7.28 15.81 2.87
C LYS A 140 -6.25 16.07 3.98
N ARG A 141 -5.02 16.49 3.67
CA ARG A 141 -4.00 16.91 4.68
C ARG A 141 -3.81 15.89 5.81
N CYS A 142 -3.85 14.59 5.48
CA CYS A 142 -3.82 13.50 6.45
C CYS A 142 -2.43 12.88 6.67
N SER A 143 -1.41 13.37 5.96
CA SER A 143 -0.02 12.88 5.95
C SER A 143 0.59 12.70 7.34
N SER A 144 0.39 13.65 8.26
CA SER A 144 0.88 13.53 9.65
C SER A 144 0.29 12.33 10.40
N GLY A 145 -0.95 11.97 10.08
CA GLY A 145 -1.62 10.81 10.61
C GLY A 145 -1.09 9.51 10.04
N ILE A 146 -0.86 9.49 8.73
CA ILE A 146 -0.32 8.33 8.01
C ILE A 146 1.07 7.98 8.57
N VAL A 147 1.97 8.97 8.66
CA VAL A 147 3.31 8.78 9.22
C VAL A 147 3.25 8.25 10.66
N LEU A 148 2.41 8.85 11.52
CA LEU A 148 2.31 8.42 12.92
C LEU A 148 1.91 6.95 13.06
N ILE A 149 0.96 6.51 12.25
CA ILE A 149 0.37 5.16 12.33
C ILE A 149 1.29 4.12 11.66
N LEU A 150 1.83 4.40 10.48
CA LEU A 150 2.80 3.50 9.84
C LEU A 150 4.11 3.39 10.65
N GLY A 151 4.49 4.44 11.37
CA GLY A 151 5.61 4.39 12.31
C GLY A 151 5.40 3.48 13.53
N GLN A 152 4.22 2.87 13.69
CA GLN A 152 3.99 1.83 14.71
C GLN A 152 4.37 0.42 14.22
N ILE A 153 4.71 0.27 12.94
CA ILE A 153 5.12 -1.02 12.37
C ILE A 153 6.56 -1.32 12.83
N PRO A 154 6.86 -2.53 13.35
CA PRO A 154 8.14 -2.80 14.03
C PRO A 154 9.42 -2.55 13.21
N PHE A 155 9.34 -2.69 11.89
CA PHE A 155 10.48 -2.52 10.98
C PHE A 155 10.49 -1.14 10.30
N VAL A 156 9.58 -0.23 10.68
CA VAL A 156 9.50 1.12 10.11
C VAL A 156 10.04 2.12 11.12
N SER A 157 11.05 2.89 10.71
CA SER A 157 11.64 3.98 11.49
C SER A 157 11.03 5.32 11.09
N THR A 158 10.70 6.15 12.08
CA THR A 158 10.27 7.54 11.84
C THR A 158 11.45 8.49 12.04
N VAL A 159 11.87 9.17 10.97
CA VAL A 159 12.94 10.18 11.01
C VAL A 159 12.34 11.57 11.08
N ARG A 160 12.99 12.47 11.82
CA ARG A 160 12.61 13.88 11.94
C ARG A 160 13.57 14.74 11.11
N ASN A 161 13.06 15.84 10.54
CA ASN A 161 13.80 16.85 9.76
C ASN A 161 14.43 16.34 8.42
N PRO A 162 13.63 16.16 7.35
CA PRO A 162 12.17 16.28 7.31
C PRO A 162 11.50 15.05 7.95
N THR A 163 10.22 15.18 8.31
CA THR A 163 9.46 14.02 8.80
C THR A 163 9.32 12.97 7.69
N SER A 164 9.88 11.77 7.90
CA SER A 164 9.84 10.67 6.93
C SER A 164 9.69 9.31 7.61
N LEU A 165 9.32 8.31 6.81
CA LEU A 165 9.41 6.89 7.16
C LEU A 165 10.58 6.28 6.39
N GLU A 166 11.32 5.38 7.04
CA GLU A 166 12.45 4.64 6.50
C GLU A 166 12.39 3.17 6.97
N ILE A 167 12.94 2.26 6.17
CA ILE A 167 13.05 0.82 6.46
C ILE A 167 14.48 0.34 6.23
#